data_AF-A0A7K1DNK8-F1
#
_entry.id   AF-A0A7K1DNK8-F1
#
_cell.length_a   1.000
_cell.length_b   1.000
_cell.length_c   1.000
_cell.angle_alpha   90.00
_cell.angle_beta   90.00
_cell.angle_gamma   90.00
#
_symmetry.space_group_name_H-M   'P 1'
#
loop_
_entity.id
_entity.type
_entity.pdbx_description
1 polymer ?
#
loop_
_entity_poly.entity_id
_entity_poly.type
_entity_poly.pdbx_seq_one_letter_code
_entity_poly.pdbx_strand_id
1 'polypeptide(L)'
;MLRFVNEIGVVVRFGFEWNGSTVVVKAVEICSMTIDQVRRRLSEVCSIQAKLDAEKLALSARMVSLLDDPVSPAYVIPERELVAHGGLTSHEARTVIARGLVTEVAPDMGAVLASGDTTAAHVDALGRGLKIAGVEREAFLVHLPELVEASTTMSASEFSHLVTETAKSVVTDDGLSTFERQQRETFFTIRNETDGCVT
;
A
#
# COMPACT_ATOMS: atom_id res chain seq x y z
N MET A 1 -3.26 -1.91 -29.11
CA MET A 1 -4.28 -2.98 -29.08
C MET A 1 -3.88 -4.06 -30.08
N LEU A 2 -3.05 -5.03 -29.67
CA LEU A 2 -2.68 -6.15 -30.56
C LEU A 2 -3.73 -7.26 -30.42
N ARG A 3 -4.62 -7.36 -31.41
CA ARG A 3 -5.47 -8.53 -31.62
C ARG A 3 -4.80 -9.41 -32.66
N PHE A 4 -4.22 -10.53 -32.23
CA PHE A 4 -3.91 -11.63 -33.15
C PHE A 4 -5.13 -12.56 -33.18
N VAL A 5 -5.87 -12.51 -34.27
CA VAL A 5 -6.92 -13.48 -34.60
C VAL A 5 -6.23 -14.63 -35.32
N ASN A 6 -6.24 -15.82 -34.73
CA ASN A 6 -5.85 -17.06 -35.43
C ASN A 6 -7.14 -17.81 -35.84
N GLU A 7 -7.13 -18.36 -37.04
CA GLU A 7 -8.29 -18.81 -37.85
C GLU A 7 -9.03 -20.06 -37.35
N ILE A 8 -8.97 -20.41 -36.05
CA ILE A 8 -9.55 -21.67 -35.52
C ILE A 8 -10.55 -21.43 -34.37
N GLY A 9 -10.94 -20.19 -34.06
CA GLY A 9 -11.97 -19.94 -33.04
C GLY A 9 -11.59 -20.35 -31.60
N VAL A 10 -10.33 -20.69 -31.36
CA VAL A 10 -9.79 -20.93 -30.02
C VAL A 10 -9.32 -19.60 -29.45
N VAL A 11 -9.96 -19.12 -28.40
CA VAL A 11 -9.50 -17.94 -27.64
C VAL A 11 -8.21 -18.35 -26.92
N VAL A 12 -7.06 -18.10 -27.54
CA VAL A 12 -5.74 -18.31 -26.91
C VAL A 12 -5.62 -17.30 -25.78
N ARG A 13 -5.75 -17.76 -24.53
CA ARG A 13 -5.52 -16.93 -23.34
C ARG A 13 -4.14 -17.21 -22.79
N PHE A 14 -3.49 -16.16 -22.32
CA PHE A 14 -2.10 -16.14 -21.95
C PHE A 14 -1.92 -16.32 -20.43
N GLY A 15 -1.06 -17.25 -20.05
CA GLY A 15 -0.53 -17.48 -18.72
C GLY A 15 0.79 -16.75 -18.56
N PHE A 16 1.06 -16.18 -17.39
CA PHE A 16 2.26 -15.37 -17.15
C PHE A 16 3.10 -16.08 -16.08
N GLU A 17 4.42 -16.17 -16.27
CA GLU A 17 5.38 -16.70 -15.29
C GLU A 17 6.56 -15.73 -15.22
N TRP A 18 6.86 -15.20 -14.03
CA TRP A 18 7.86 -14.15 -13.84
C TRP A 18 9.14 -14.71 -13.23
N ASN A 19 10.27 -14.52 -13.90
CA ASN A 19 11.61 -14.94 -13.45
C ASN A 19 12.53 -13.79 -12.96
N GLY A 20 11.97 -12.65 -12.53
CA GLY A 20 12.73 -11.44 -12.16
C GLY A 20 12.93 -10.42 -13.28
N SER A 21 12.96 -10.80 -14.57
CA SER A 21 13.14 -9.83 -15.68
C SER A 21 12.37 -10.15 -16.97
N THR A 22 11.70 -11.30 -17.03
CA THR A 22 10.95 -11.76 -18.20
C THR A 22 9.64 -12.39 -17.74
N VAL A 23 8.56 -12.05 -18.44
CA VAL A 23 7.27 -12.72 -18.26
C VAL A 23 7.13 -13.78 -19.36
N VAL A 24 7.22 -15.05 -18.99
CA VAL A 24 6.98 -16.17 -19.93
C VAL A 24 5.49 -16.28 -20.14
N VAL A 25 5.08 -16.14 -21.40
CA VAL A 25 3.68 -16.19 -21.78
C VAL A 25 3.32 -17.60 -22.29
N LYS A 26 2.64 -18.41 -21.47
CA LYS A 26 2.20 -19.78 -21.83
C LYS A 26 0.75 -19.75 -22.31
N ALA A 27 0.38 -20.52 -23.33
CA ALA A 27 -1.03 -20.68 -23.66
C ALA A 27 -1.71 -21.47 -22.52
N VAL A 28 -2.79 -20.92 -21.97
CA VAL A 28 -3.59 -21.54 -20.91
C VAL A 28 -5.04 -21.64 -21.37
N GLU A 29 -5.57 -22.86 -21.46
CA GLU A 29 -6.98 -23.08 -21.74
C GLU A 29 -7.80 -22.79 -20.48
N ILE A 30 -8.63 -21.75 -20.51
CA ILE A 30 -9.46 -21.35 -19.35
C ILE A 30 -10.83 -22.04 -19.37
N CYS A 31 -11.39 -22.32 -20.55
CA CYS A 31 -12.75 -22.83 -20.70
C CYS A 31 -12.96 -24.24 -20.12
N SER A 32 -11.87 -25.00 -19.93
CA SER A 32 -11.87 -26.36 -19.39
C SER A 32 -11.47 -26.43 -17.90
N MET A 33 -11.24 -25.28 -17.25
CA MET A 33 -10.82 -25.25 -15.84
C MET A 33 -11.93 -25.62 -14.87
N THR A 34 -11.60 -26.51 -13.93
CA THR A 34 -12.35 -26.72 -12.68
C THR A 34 -12.25 -25.49 -11.77
N ILE A 35 -13.15 -25.34 -10.80
CA ILE A 35 -13.13 -24.22 -9.85
C ILE A 35 -11.79 -24.12 -9.08
N ASP A 36 -11.17 -25.24 -8.72
CA ASP A 36 -9.89 -25.24 -8.01
C ASP A 36 -8.71 -24.85 -8.91
N GLN A 37 -8.81 -25.13 -10.21
CA GLN A 37 -7.87 -24.59 -11.21
C GLN A 37 -8.07 -23.08 -11.40
N VAL A 38 -9.32 -22.60 -11.46
CA VAL A 38 -9.62 -21.17 -11.56
C VAL A 38 -9.09 -20.41 -10.35
N ARG A 39 -9.32 -20.91 -9.12
CA ARG A 39 -8.83 -20.28 -7.88
C ARG A 39 -7.31 -20.17 -7.85
N ARG A 40 -6.60 -21.25 -8.21
CA ARG A 40 -5.13 -21.23 -8.33
C ARG A 40 -4.67 -20.22 -9.37
N ARG A 41 -5.31 -20.21 -10.54
CA ARG A 41 -4.98 -19.26 -11.61
C ARG A 41 -5.24 -17.81 -11.20
N LEU A 42 -6.30 -17.53 -10.46
CA LEU A 42 -6.56 -16.21 -9.91
C LEU A 42 -5.46 -15.78 -8.94
N SER A 43 -5.06 -16.67 -8.01
CA SER A 43 -3.96 -16.41 -7.08
C SER A 43 -2.64 -16.12 -7.82
N GLU A 44 -2.30 -16.90 -8.84
CA GLU A 44 -1.13 -16.64 -9.70
C GLU A 44 -1.20 -15.28 -10.39
N VAL A 45 -2.35 -14.94 -11.00
CA VAL A 45 -2.55 -13.64 -11.67
C VAL A 45 -2.44 -12.48 -10.67
N CYS A 46 -3.02 -12.62 -9.49
CA CYS A 46 -2.92 -11.62 -8.43
C CYS A 46 -1.48 -11.42 -7.96
N SER A 47 -0.72 -12.50 -7.76
CA SER A 47 0.70 -12.44 -7.39
C SER A 47 1.51 -11.70 -8.46
N ILE A 48 1.29 -11.99 -9.74
CA ILE A 48 1.97 -11.31 -10.84
C ILE A 48 1.58 -9.83 -10.91
N GLN A 49 0.31 -9.51 -10.71
CA GLN A 49 -0.16 -8.13 -10.66
C GLN A 49 0.50 -7.35 -9.53
N ALA A 50 0.60 -7.95 -8.34
CA ALA A 50 1.25 -7.33 -7.18
C ALA A 50 2.72 -7.00 -7.45
N LYS A 51 3.45 -7.94 -8.04
CA LYS A 51 4.84 -7.72 -8.43
C LYS A 51 4.96 -6.62 -9.50
N LEU A 52 4.02 -6.53 -10.46
CA LEU A 52 4.02 -5.48 -11.49
C LEU A 52 3.72 -4.12 -10.88
N ASP A 53 2.85 -4.08 -9.88
CA ASP A 53 2.58 -2.87 -9.11
C ASP A 53 3.83 -2.45 -8.33
N ALA A 54 4.55 -3.39 -7.70
CA ALA A 54 5.83 -3.11 -7.02
C ALA A 54 6.89 -2.54 -7.98
N GLU A 55 7.02 -3.09 -9.18
CA GLU A 55 7.93 -2.57 -10.21
C GLU A 55 7.56 -1.11 -10.59
N LYS A 56 6.27 -0.79 -10.73
CA LYS A 56 5.83 0.59 -10.97
C LYS A 56 6.18 1.52 -9.81
N LEU A 57 6.09 1.05 -8.55
CA LEU A 57 6.53 1.84 -7.39
C LEU A 57 8.03 2.10 -7.47
N ALA A 58 8.83 1.08 -7.78
CA ALA A 58 10.29 1.19 -7.91
C ALA A 58 10.70 2.16 -9.04
N LEU A 59 10.04 2.08 -10.20
CA LEU A 59 10.24 3.03 -11.30
C LEU A 59 9.84 4.46 -10.91
N SER A 60 8.74 4.64 -10.18
CA SER A 60 8.34 5.94 -9.64
C SER A 60 9.37 6.51 -8.66
N ALA A 61 9.88 5.69 -7.74
CA ALA A 61 10.94 6.08 -6.82
C ALA A 61 12.23 6.44 -7.57
N ARG A 62 12.60 5.66 -8.59
CA ARG A 62 13.77 5.96 -9.42
C ARG A 62 13.64 7.31 -10.14
N MET A 63 12.46 7.65 -10.63
CA MET A 63 12.20 8.97 -11.24
C MET A 63 12.41 10.12 -10.26
N VAL A 64 12.04 9.95 -8.99
CA VAL A 64 12.33 10.93 -7.93
C VAL A 64 13.84 11.02 -7.70
N SER A 65 14.54 9.89 -7.55
CA SER A 65 16.00 9.90 -7.33
C SER A 65 16.80 10.50 -8.49
N LEU A 66 16.29 10.48 -9.73
CA LEU A 66 16.93 11.12 -10.88
C LEU A 66 16.84 12.65 -10.83
N LEU A 67 15.82 13.21 -10.16
CA LEU A 67 15.71 14.64 -9.94
C LEU A 67 16.78 15.13 -8.95
N ASP A 68 17.08 14.31 -7.94
CA ASP A 68 18.01 14.62 -6.85
C ASP A 68 19.47 14.17 -7.15
N ASP A 69 19.77 13.69 -8.36
CA ASP A 69 21.11 13.24 -8.73
C ASP A 69 22.10 14.42 -8.73
N PRO A 70 23.16 14.40 -7.89
CA PRO A 70 24.09 15.53 -7.75
C PRO A 70 25.04 15.71 -8.94
N VAL A 71 25.17 14.69 -9.81
CA VAL A 71 26.08 14.69 -10.96
C VAL A 71 25.33 15.08 -12.23
N SER A 72 24.13 14.54 -12.42
CA SER A 72 23.32 14.80 -13.62
C SER A 72 21.83 14.79 -13.28
N PRO A 73 21.33 15.89 -12.69
CA PRO A 73 19.91 15.98 -12.35
C PRO A 73 19.08 15.96 -13.63
N ALA A 74 18.10 15.07 -13.69
CA ALA A 74 17.13 15.01 -14.77
C ALA A 74 15.83 15.68 -14.32
N TYR A 75 15.33 16.64 -15.11
CA TYR A 75 14.01 17.23 -14.83
C TYR A 75 12.92 16.21 -15.16
N VAL A 76 12.47 15.49 -14.13
CA VAL A 76 11.47 14.43 -14.22
C VAL A 76 10.33 14.74 -13.26
N ILE A 77 9.09 14.64 -13.76
CA ILE A 77 7.89 14.71 -12.93
C ILE A 77 7.24 13.33 -12.99
N PRO A 78 7.33 12.50 -11.93
CA PRO A 78 6.86 11.11 -11.96
C PRO A 78 5.43 10.95 -12.49
N GLU A 79 4.48 11.79 -12.05
CA GLU A 79 3.09 11.71 -12.52
C GLU A 79 2.98 11.91 -14.04
N ARG A 80 3.74 12.85 -14.59
CA ARG A 80 3.72 13.15 -16.03
C ARG A 80 4.31 12.01 -16.83
N GLU A 81 5.41 11.41 -16.38
CA GLU A 81 6.04 10.28 -17.05
C GLU A 81 5.16 9.03 -17.01
N LEU A 82 4.53 8.76 -15.86
CA LEU A 82 3.56 7.67 -15.70
C LEU A 82 2.37 7.80 -16.65
N VAL A 83 1.89 9.03 -16.89
CA VAL A 83 0.81 9.28 -17.86
C VAL A 83 1.33 9.14 -19.29
N ALA A 84 2.44 9.79 -19.63
CA ALA A 84 2.95 9.85 -21.00
C ALA A 84 3.49 8.50 -21.51
N HIS A 85 4.13 7.72 -20.63
CA HIS A 85 4.84 6.49 -20.99
C HIS A 85 4.28 5.24 -20.32
N GLY A 86 3.61 5.37 -19.18
CA GLY A 86 2.98 4.25 -18.47
C GLY A 86 1.56 3.92 -18.93
N GLY A 87 0.97 4.75 -19.79
CA GLY A 87 -0.42 4.59 -20.27
C GLY A 87 -1.47 4.76 -19.17
N LEU A 88 -1.12 5.44 -18.08
CA LEU A 88 -1.98 5.67 -16.92
C LEU A 88 -2.78 6.96 -17.10
N THR A 89 -3.98 6.99 -16.53
CA THR A 89 -4.66 8.25 -16.24
C THR A 89 -3.93 8.99 -15.12
N SER A 90 -4.14 10.31 -15.01
CA SER A 90 -3.55 11.09 -13.91
C SER A 90 -3.97 10.57 -12.53
N HIS A 91 -5.19 10.03 -12.40
CA HIS A 91 -5.65 9.44 -11.14
C HIS A 91 -4.88 8.16 -10.79
N GLU A 92 -4.67 7.28 -11.75
CA GLU A 92 -3.90 6.05 -11.55
C GLU A 92 -2.42 6.38 -11.27
N ALA A 93 -1.84 7.36 -11.96
CA ALA A 93 -0.48 7.82 -11.71
C ALA A 93 -0.30 8.34 -10.27
N ARG A 94 -1.24 9.16 -9.77
CA ARG A 94 -1.24 9.60 -8.36
C ARG A 94 -1.42 8.44 -7.39
N THR A 95 -2.18 7.41 -7.75
CA THR A 95 -2.34 6.21 -6.93
C THR A 95 -1.03 5.44 -6.81
N VAL A 96 -0.28 5.29 -7.91
CA VAL A 96 1.08 4.70 -7.89
C VAL A 96 2.01 5.50 -6.98
N ILE A 97 2.03 6.83 -7.11
CA ILE A 97 2.86 7.69 -6.25
C ILE A 97 2.47 7.56 -4.78
N ALA A 98 1.17 7.60 -4.47
CA ALA A 98 0.67 7.46 -3.10
C ALA A 98 1.07 6.12 -2.47
N ARG A 99 0.97 5.02 -3.22
CA ARG A 99 1.45 3.70 -2.77
C ARG A 99 2.96 3.68 -2.52
N GLY A 100 3.74 4.35 -3.37
CA GLY A 100 5.18 4.50 -3.20
C GLY A 100 5.53 5.16 -1.86
N LEU A 101 4.83 6.25 -1.51
CA LEU A 101 4.99 6.93 -0.22
C LEU A 101 4.59 6.05 0.99
N VAL A 102 3.59 5.18 0.82
CA VAL A 102 3.23 4.20 1.86
C VAL A 102 4.36 3.19 2.05
N THR A 103 4.90 2.63 0.96
CA THR A 103 5.99 1.63 1.02
C THR A 103 7.33 2.23 1.44
N GLU A 104 7.53 3.53 1.30
CA GLU A 104 8.70 4.22 1.85
C GLU A 104 8.69 4.22 3.39
N VAL A 105 7.52 4.42 3.99
CA VAL A 105 7.37 4.41 5.46
C VAL A 105 7.11 3.00 6.01
N ALA A 106 6.66 2.08 5.16
CA ALA A 106 6.52 0.67 5.48
C ALA A 106 7.29 -0.22 4.47
N PRO A 107 8.64 -0.27 4.53
CA PRO A 107 9.45 -1.02 3.57
C PRO A 107 9.07 -2.50 3.49
N ASP A 108 8.74 -3.13 4.62
CA ASP A 108 8.34 -4.53 4.68
C ASP A 108 7.04 -4.79 3.92
N MET A 109 6.10 -3.83 3.90
CA MET A 109 4.91 -3.89 3.06
C MET A 109 5.27 -3.83 1.56
N GLY A 110 6.28 -3.03 1.20
CA GLY A 110 6.83 -3.01 -0.16
C GLY A 110 7.48 -4.34 -0.55
N ALA A 111 8.18 -4.99 0.38
CA ALA A 111 8.82 -6.28 0.16
C ALA A 111 7.80 -7.40 -0.09
N VAL A 112 6.73 -7.49 0.71
CA VAL A 112 5.67 -8.51 0.49
C VAL A 112 4.83 -8.24 -0.77
N LEU A 113 4.75 -6.97 -1.21
CA LEU A 113 4.15 -6.65 -2.51
C LEU A 113 5.04 -7.14 -3.65
N ALA A 114 6.35 -6.93 -3.55
CA ALA A 114 7.34 -7.34 -4.53
C ALA A 114 7.54 -8.87 -4.59
N SER A 115 7.25 -9.62 -3.52
CA SER A 115 7.18 -11.09 -3.56
C SER A 115 5.86 -11.60 -4.13
N GLY A 116 4.83 -10.75 -4.19
CA GLY A 116 3.48 -11.08 -4.63
C GLY A 116 2.67 -11.85 -3.60
N ASP A 117 3.01 -11.72 -2.32
CA ASP A 117 2.31 -12.33 -1.18
C ASP A 117 1.18 -11.42 -0.66
N THR A 118 1.22 -10.13 -0.99
CA THR A 118 0.10 -9.20 -0.78
C THR A 118 -0.32 -8.52 -2.09
N THR A 119 -1.24 -7.56 -2.02
CA THR A 119 -1.72 -6.81 -3.20
C THR A 119 -1.72 -5.31 -2.96
N ALA A 120 -1.78 -4.53 -4.04
CA ALA A 120 -1.88 -3.08 -3.97
C ALA A 120 -3.08 -2.58 -3.15
N ALA A 121 -4.16 -3.36 -3.05
CA ALA A 121 -5.31 -3.03 -2.20
C ALA A 121 -4.97 -3.04 -0.69
N HIS A 122 -4.04 -3.91 -0.26
CA HIS A 122 -3.53 -3.91 1.10
C HIS A 122 -2.64 -2.69 1.36
N VAL A 123 -1.80 -2.31 0.39
CA VAL A 123 -1.02 -1.06 0.47
C VAL A 123 -1.95 0.16 0.59
N ASP A 124 -3.03 0.21 -0.20
CA ASP A 124 -4.03 1.28 -0.10
C ASP A 124 -4.73 1.29 1.27
N ALA A 125 -5.02 0.12 1.83
CA ALA A 125 -5.59 0.01 3.18
C ALA A 125 -4.63 0.55 4.23
N LEU A 126 -3.34 0.17 4.17
CA LEU A 126 -2.32 0.70 5.06
C LEU A 126 -2.19 2.22 4.93
N GLY A 127 -2.23 2.76 3.70
CA GLY A 127 -2.25 4.20 3.45
C GLY A 127 -3.45 4.91 4.07
N ARG A 128 -4.63 4.29 4.06
CA ARG A 128 -5.81 4.80 4.78
C ARG A 128 -5.60 4.77 6.30
N GLY A 129 -5.00 3.71 6.84
CA GLY A 129 -4.64 3.61 8.25
C GLY A 129 -3.71 4.73 8.70
N LEU A 130 -2.64 4.98 7.95
CA LEU A 130 -1.71 6.10 8.19
C LEU A 130 -2.44 7.46 8.19
N LYS A 131 -3.39 7.66 7.27
CA LYS A 131 -4.20 8.87 7.22
C LYS A 131 -5.13 9.01 8.42
N ILE A 132 -5.71 7.92 8.90
CA ILE A 132 -6.58 7.90 10.09
C ILE A 132 -5.77 8.21 11.34
N ALA A 133 -4.60 7.58 11.50
CA ALA A 133 -3.71 7.81 12.63
C ALA A 133 -3.25 9.27 12.72
N GLY A 134 -3.01 9.91 11.57
CA GLY A 134 -2.74 11.34 11.50
C GLY A 134 -1.48 11.72 12.29
N VAL A 135 -1.66 12.42 13.42
CA VAL A 135 -0.57 12.77 14.33
C VAL A 135 -0.02 11.58 15.11
N GLU A 136 -0.83 10.53 15.31
CA GLU A 136 -0.46 9.29 16.01
C GLU A 136 0.13 8.25 15.06
N ARG A 137 0.72 8.69 13.94
CA ARG A 137 1.26 7.81 12.91
C ARG A 137 2.33 6.87 13.47
N GLU A 138 3.19 7.38 14.34
CA GLU A 138 4.30 6.65 14.94
C GLU A 138 3.79 5.54 15.87
N ALA A 139 2.74 5.83 16.65
CA ALA A 139 2.05 4.82 17.46
C ALA A 139 1.39 3.75 16.58
N PHE A 140 0.74 4.14 15.47
CA PHE A 140 0.20 3.19 14.50
C PHE A 140 1.29 2.30 13.87
N LEU A 141 2.45 2.86 13.55
CA LEU A 141 3.58 2.13 12.95
C LEU A 141 4.22 1.10 13.90
N VAL A 142 4.01 1.18 15.22
CA VAL A 142 4.42 0.12 16.15
C VAL A 142 3.75 -1.21 15.79
N HIS A 143 2.53 -1.19 15.25
CA HIS A 143 1.79 -2.37 14.83
C HIS A 143 2.17 -2.87 13.43
N LEU A 144 3.12 -2.22 12.75
CA LEU A 144 3.44 -2.54 11.37
C LEU A 144 3.83 -4.02 11.14
N PRO A 145 4.65 -4.68 12.00
CA PRO A 145 5.00 -6.09 11.78
C PRO A 145 3.77 -7.01 11.73
N GLU A 146 2.82 -6.83 12.64
CA GLU A 146 1.58 -7.61 12.71
C GLU A 146 0.69 -7.34 11.49
N LEU A 147 0.62 -6.08 11.06
CA LEU A 147 -0.14 -5.69 9.85
C LEU A 147 0.49 -6.26 8.58
N VAL A 148 1.82 -6.30 8.48
CA VAL A 148 2.51 -6.91 7.33
C VAL A 148 2.21 -8.40 7.28
N GLU A 149 2.32 -9.13 8.40
CA GLU A 149 1.98 -10.55 8.46
C GLU A 149 0.51 -10.81 8.07
N ALA A 150 -0.42 -10.04 8.65
CA ALA A 150 -1.85 -10.15 8.34
C ALA A 150 -2.15 -9.92 6.86
N SER A 151 -1.43 -9.01 6.19
CA SER A 151 -1.63 -8.70 4.76
C SER A 151 -1.31 -9.85 3.80
N THR A 152 -0.61 -10.89 4.28
CA THR A 152 -0.24 -12.08 3.48
C THR A 152 -1.24 -13.22 3.59
N THR A 153 -2.14 -13.15 4.59
CA THR A 153 -3.07 -14.23 4.91
C THR A 153 -4.54 -13.81 4.84
N MET A 154 -4.83 -12.52 5.04
CA MET A 154 -6.18 -11.97 5.00
C MET A 154 -6.60 -11.56 3.59
N SER A 155 -7.92 -11.53 3.35
CA SER A 155 -8.44 -10.79 2.21
C SER A 155 -8.24 -9.28 2.38
N ALA A 156 -8.21 -8.54 1.27
CA ALA A 156 -8.06 -7.08 1.32
C ALA A 156 -9.19 -6.38 2.11
N SER A 157 -10.38 -6.97 2.17
CA SER A 157 -11.50 -6.44 2.96
C SER A 157 -11.26 -6.62 4.46
N GLU A 158 -10.91 -7.83 4.89
CA GLU A 158 -10.61 -8.14 6.30
C GLU A 158 -9.42 -7.30 6.78
N PHE A 159 -8.36 -7.23 5.98
CA PHE A 159 -7.20 -6.42 6.26
C PHE A 159 -7.56 -4.93 6.38
N SER A 160 -8.41 -4.40 5.48
CA SER A 160 -8.85 -3.01 5.57
C SER A 160 -9.65 -2.72 6.84
N HIS A 161 -10.41 -3.69 7.35
CA HIS A 161 -11.08 -3.57 8.65
C HIS A 161 -10.05 -3.55 9.79
N LEU A 162 -9.13 -4.51 9.82
CA LEU A 162 -8.06 -4.58 10.83
C LEU A 162 -7.29 -3.26 10.91
N VAL A 163 -6.77 -2.78 9.78
CA VAL A 163 -6.02 -1.52 9.71
C VAL A 163 -6.83 -0.33 10.23
N THR A 164 -8.12 -0.28 9.90
CA THR A 164 -9.00 0.82 10.35
C THR A 164 -9.18 0.81 11.86
N GLU A 165 -9.36 -0.37 12.45
CA GLU A 165 -9.54 -0.50 13.90
C GLU A 165 -8.23 -0.24 14.66
N THR A 166 -7.09 -0.75 14.17
CA THR A 166 -5.76 -0.42 14.73
C THR A 166 -5.46 1.08 14.65
N ALA A 167 -5.80 1.75 13.55
CA ALA A 167 -5.58 3.18 13.43
C ALA A 167 -6.49 4.00 14.36
N LYS A 168 -7.73 3.55 14.60
CA LYS A 168 -8.63 4.22 15.55
C LYS A 168 -8.19 4.03 16.99
N SER A 169 -7.69 2.83 17.36
CA SER A 169 -7.30 2.55 18.74
C SER A 169 -6.18 3.47 19.21
N VAL A 170 -5.16 3.69 18.37
CA VAL A 170 -4.05 4.59 18.73
C VAL A 170 -4.49 6.05 18.87
N VAL A 171 -5.48 6.49 18.09
CA VAL A 171 -6.04 7.86 18.18
C VAL A 171 -6.88 8.01 19.45
N THR A 172 -7.63 6.99 19.85
CA THR A 172 -8.43 7.03 21.09
C THR A 172 -7.58 6.95 22.35
N ASP A 173 -6.47 6.21 22.31
CA ASP A 173 -5.56 6.07 23.44
C ASP A 173 -4.91 7.42 23.81
N ASP A 174 -4.54 8.24 22.81
CA ASP A 174 -4.07 9.60 23.10
C ASP A 174 -5.20 10.56 23.51
N GLY A 175 -6.44 10.33 23.07
CA GLY A 175 -7.61 11.05 23.56
C GLY A 175 -7.86 10.83 25.06
N LEU A 176 -7.67 9.60 25.54
CA LEU A 176 -7.76 9.26 26.96
C LEU A 176 -6.56 9.84 27.74
N SER A 177 -5.36 9.71 27.19
CA SER A 177 -4.11 10.27 27.77
C SER A 177 -4.18 11.80 27.93
N THR A 178 -4.71 12.49 26.91
CA THR A 178 -4.84 13.95 26.86
C THR A 178 -5.92 14.44 27.82
N PHE A 179 -7.04 13.72 27.93
CA PHE A 179 -8.09 14.03 28.91
C PHE A 179 -7.61 13.84 30.35
N GLU A 180 -6.85 12.77 30.63
CA GLU A 180 -6.23 12.55 31.94
C GLU A 180 -5.19 13.63 32.28
N ARG A 181 -4.40 14.06 31.29
CA ARG A 181 -3.45 15.18 31.45
C ARG A 181 -4.17 16.49 31.77
N GLN A 182 -5.25 16.79 31.04
CA GLN A 182 -6.07 17.98 31.28
C GLN A 182 -6.78 17.95 32.65
N GLN A 183 -7.27 16.79 33.10
CA GLN A 183 -7.81 16.64 34.46
C GLN A 183 -6.74 16.92 35.52
N ARG A 184 -5.52 16.40 35.36
CA ARG A 184 -4.44 16.64 36.32
C ARG A 184 -4.01 18.10 36.35
N GLU A 185 -3.91 18.75 35.21
CA GLU A 185 -3.57 20.19 35.12
C GLU A 185 -4.68 21.08 35.70
N THR A 186 -5.95 20.76 35.44
CA THR A 186 -7.10 21.47 36.02
C THR A 186 -7.18 21.25 37.54
N PHE A 187 -6.95 20.02 38.00
CA PHE A 187 -6.95 19.68 39.42
C PHE A 187 -5.78 20.35 40.18
N PHE A 188 -4.59 20.45 39.56
CA PHE A 188 -3.46 21.19 40.11
C PHE A 188 -3.71 22.70 40.15
N THR A 189 -4.38 23.26 39.14
CA THR A 189 -4.71 24.69 39.07
C THR A 189 -5.72 25.08 40.15
N ILE A 190 -6.80 24.31 40.32
CA ILE A 190 -7.82 24.55 41.35
C ILE A 190 -7.26 24.42 42.78
N ARG A 191 -6.31 23.50 43.00
CA ARG A 191 -5.68 23.34 44.32
C ARG A 191 -4.71 24.47 44.66
N ASN A 192 -4.00 25.01 43.66
CA ASN A 192 -3.14 26.18 43.86
C ASN A 192 -3.94 27.48 44.08
N GLU A 193 -5.14 27.60 43.48
CA GLU A 193 -6.04 28.74 43.72
C GLU A 193 -6.73 28.70 45.09
N THR A 194 -6.83 27.53 45.72
CA THR A 194 -7.41 27.36 47.07
C THR A 194 -6.39 27.45 48.20
N ASP A 195 -5.09 27.32 47.91
CA ASP A 195 -3.98 27.52 48.87
C ASP A 195 -3.38 28.94 48.82
N GLY A 196 -3.88 29.81 47.92
CA GLY A 196 -3.38 31.16 47.70
C GLY A 196 -4.15 32.25 48.43
N CYS A 197 -4.27 32.19 49.76
CA CYS A 197 -4.58 33.36 50.58
C CYS A 197 -4.29 33.13 52.07
N VAL A 198 -3.04 33.34 52.50
CA VAL A 198 -2.76 33.85 53.86
C VAL A 198 -1.55 34.80 53.80
N THR A 199 -1.88 36.10 53.97
CA THR A 199 -1.07 37.30 54.26
C THR A 199 -0.04 37.79 53.26
#